data_AF-A0AAV5SEH8-F1
#
_entry.id   AF-A0AAV5SEH8-F1
#
_cell.length_a   1.000
_cell.length_b   1.000
_cell.length_c   1.000
_cell.angle_alpha   90.00
_cell.angle_beta   90.00
_cell.angle_gamma   90.00
#
_symmetry.space_group_name_H-M   'P 1'
#
loop_
_entity.id
_entity.type
_entity.pdbx_description
1 polymer ?
#
loop_
_entity_poly.entity_id
_entity_poly.type
_entity_poly.pdbx_seq_one_letter_code
_entity_poly.pdbx_strand_id
1 'polypeptide(L)'
;EKSIVIIGAIGKPSLFITMTGNYNWPEIKENMIPNTDWHSNALLVCSVFWLKLQELLDDIVNKELFGPVVAFVYSIEFQKRGMPHAHILITLKPGYQLDN
;
A
#
# COMPACT_ATOMS: atom_id res chain seq x y z
N GLU A 1 15.99 1.72 3.88
CA GLU A 1 17.23 1.81 3.06
C GLU A 1 17.04 1.48 1.59
N LYS A 2 16.53 0.29 1.22
CA LYS A 2 16.43 -0.13 -0.19
C LYS A 2 15.49 0.74 -1.06
N SER A 3 14.41 1.28 -0.50
CA SER A 3 13.43 2.09 -1.24
C SER A 3 14.01 3.40 -1.76
N ILE A 4 14.92 4.04 -1.02
CA ILE A 4 15.57 5.32 -1.40
C ILE A 4 16.51 5.14 -2.61
N VAL A 5 17.22 4.00 -2.68
CA VAL A 5 18.14 3.70 -3.78
C VAL A 5 17.40 3.48 -5.10
N ILE A 6 16.22 2.85 -5.05
CA ILE A 6 15.37 2.61 -6.24
C ILE A 6 14.78 3.93 -6.77
N ILE A 7 14.36 4.84 -5.89
CA ILE A 7 13.86 6.17 -6.28
C ILE A 7 14.92 6.97 -7.03
N GLY A 8 16.18 6.90 -6.59
CA GLY A 8 17.29 7.60 -7.25
C GLY A 8 17.50 7.19 -8.71
N ALA A 9 17.18 5.93 -9.06
CA ALA A 9 17.30 5.41 -10.42
C ALA A 9 16.09 5.71 -11.32
N ILE A 10 14.89 5.86 -10.74
CA ILE A 10 13.62 6.06 -11.48
C ILE A 10 13.33 7.56 -11.70
N GLY A 11 13.99 8.44 -10.95
CA GLY A 11 13.72 9.88 -10.94
C GLY A 11 12.72 10.27 -9.85
N LYS A 12 12.39 11.57 -9.78
CA LYS A 12 11.50 12.09 -8.74
C LYS A 12 10.10 11.48 -8.87
N PRO A 13 9.55 10.84 -7.82
CA PRO A 13 8.20 10.29 -7.84
C PRO A 13 7.17 11.41 -7.99
N SER A 14 6.09 11.15 -8.72
CA SER A 14 4.96 12.07 -8.88
C SER A 14 4.03 12.01 -7.67
N LEU A 15 3.81 10.82 -7.12
CA LEU A 15 2.94 10.60 -5.95
C LEU A 15 3.67 9.79 -4.88
N PHE A 16 3.37 10.10 -3.62
CA PHE A 16 3.73 9.31 -2.45
C PHE A 16 2.47 8.95 -1.67
N ILE A 17 2.08 7.68 -1.72
CA ILE A 17 0.86 7.16 -1.10
C ILE A 17 1.25 6.28 0.08
N THR A 18 0.57 6.47 1.21
CA THR A 18 0.70 5.58 2.37
C THR A 18 -0.62 4.87 2.61
N MET A 19 -0.60 3.54 2.58
CA MET A 19 -1.73 2.70 2.98
C MET A 19 -1.47 2.14 4.37
N THR A 20 -2.38 2.39 5.31
CA THR A 20 -2.31 1.88 6.68
C THR A 20 -3.37 0.82 6.88
N GLY A 21 -2.99 -0.34 7.41
CA GLY A 21 -3.94 -1.39 7.78
C GLY A 21 -4.93 -0.92 8.84
N ASN A 22 -6.16 -1.44 8.79
CA ASN A 22 -7.23 -1.08 9.71
C ASN A 22 -7.94 -2.32 10.25
N TYR A 23 -7.87 -2.56 11.55
CA TYR A 23 -8.55 -3.68 12.20
C TYR A 23 -10.08 -3.61 12.13
N ASN A 24 -10.64 -2.43 11.82
CA ASN A 24 -12.08 -2.26 11.67
C ASN A 24 -12.63 -2.71 10.31
N TRP A 25 -11.78 -3.18 9.40
CA TRP A 25 -12.25 -3.74 8.14
C TRP A 25 -13.20 -4.92 8.38
N PRO A 26 -14.38 -4.95 7.71
CA PRO A 26 -15.36 -6.03 7.86
C PRO A 26 -14.74 -7.41 7.64
N GLU A 27 -13.86 -7.54 6.65
CA GLU A 27 -13.19 -8.80 6.31
C GLU A 27 -12.34 -9.34 7.46
N ILE A 28 -11.80 -8.46 8.31
CA ILE A 28 -11.10 -8.85 9.53
C ILE A 28 -12.10 -9.18 10.63
N LYS A 29 -13.08 -8.31 10.89
CA LYS A 29 -14.06 -8.48 11.98
C LYS A 29 -14.91 -9.73 11.83
N GLU A 30 -15.34 -10.05 10.61
CA GLU A 30 -16.21 -11.20 10.32
C GLU A 30 -15.47 -12.53 10.38
N ASN A 31 -14.15 -12.54 10.14
CA ASN A 31 -13.32 -13.74 10.14
C ASN A 31 -12.44 -13.87 11.40
N MET A 32 -12.57 -12.94 12.35
CA MET A 32 -11.82 -12.97 13.59
C MET A 32 -12.39 -14.04 14.53
N ILE A 33 -11.49 -14.79 15.18
CA ILE A 33 -11.91 -15.76 16.20
C ILE A 33 -12.54 -14.99 17.38
N PRO A 34 -13.75 -15.36 17.84
CA PRO A 34 -14.40 -14.68 18.96
C PRO A 34 -13.49 -14.60 20.19
N ASN A 35 -13.50 -13.45 20.87
CA ASN A 35 -12.70 -13.17 22.08
C ASN A 35 -11.16 -13.21 21.87
N THR A 36 -10.67 -13.06 20.64
CA THR A 36 -9.24 -12.93 20.36
C THR A 36 -8.91 -11.51 19.88
N ASP A 37 -7.67 -11.09 20.10
CA ASP A 37 -7.18 -9.80 19.62
C ASP A 37 -6.61 -9.91 18.20
N TRP A 38 -6.48 -8.78 17.49
CA TRP A 38 -5.87 -8.73 16.16
C TRP A 38 -4.42 -9.19 16.16
N HIS A 39 -3.69 -9.00 17.28
CA HIS A 39 -2.35 -9.55 17.48
C HIS A 39 -2.31 -11.08 17.33
N SER A 40 -3.34 -11.76 17.82
CA SER A 40 -3.47 -13.22 17.74
C SER A 40 -3.89 -13.70 16.35
N ASN A 41 -4.37 -12.80 15.50
CA ASN A 41 -4.81 -13.07 14.13
C ASN A 41 -3.96 -12.34 13.10
N ALA A 42 -2.65 -12.19 13.38
CA ALA A 42 -1.73 -11.46 12.51
C ALA A 42 -1.77 -11.95 11.06
N LEU A 43 -1.94 -13.26 10.84
CA LEU A 43 -2.06 -13.83 9.49
C LEU A 43 -3.28 -13.28 8.73
N LEU A 44 -4.46 -13.26 9.38
CA LEU A 44 -5.69 -12.71 8.79
C LEU A 44 -5.52 -11.24 8.45
N VAL A 45 -4.98 -10.44 9.38
CA VAL A 45 -4.73 -9.01 9.18
C VAL A 45 -3.78 -8.79 7.99
N CYS A 46 -2.68 -9.55 7.93
CA CYS A 46 -1.72 -9.48 6.82
C CYS A 46 -2.34 -9.89 5.48
N SER A 47 -3.17 -10.93 5.47
CA SER A 47 -3.86 -11.38 4.25
C SER A 47 -4.86 -10.35 3.74
N VAL A 48 -5.71 -9.80 4.61
CA VAL A 48 -6.67 -8.75 4.22
C VAL A 48 -5.93 -7.50 3.76
N PHE A 49 -4.87 -7.09 4.47
CA PHE A 49 -4.04 -5.96 4.06
C PHE A 49 -3.40 -6.19 2.69
N TRP A 50 -2.86 -7.38 2.44
CA TRP A 50 -2.27 -7.72 1.15
C TRP A 50 -3.29 -7.63 0.01
N LEU A 51 -4.49 -8.19 0.21
CA LEU A 51 -5.55 -8.13 -0.80
C LEU A 51 -5.95 -6.68 -1.11
N LYS A 52 -6.14 -5.84 -0.09
CA LYS A 52 -6.43 -4.42 -0.28
C LYS A 52 -5.28 -3.65 -0.93
N LEU A 53 -4.02 -4.03 -0.65
CA LEU A 53 -2.87 -3.45 -1.33
C LEU A 53 -2.88 -3.80 -2.82
N GLN A 54 -3.18 -5.06 -3.16
CA GLN A 54 -3.27 -5.48 -4.57
C GLN A 54 -4.40 -4.76 -5.30
N GLU A 55 -5.57 -4.61 -4.67
CA GLU A 55 -6.68 -3.85 -5.22
C GLU A 55 -6.30 -2.38 -5.46
N LEU A 56 -5.66 -1.74 -4.48
CA LEU A 56 -5.17 -0.36 -4.64
C LEU A 56 -4.14 -0.23 -5.77
N LEU A 57 -3.22 -1.20 -5.90
CA LEU A 57 -2.23 -1.19 -6.99
C LEU A 57 -2.90 -1.41 -8.36
N ASP A 58 -3.91 -2.27 -8.46
CA ASP A 58 -4.69 -2.48 -9.68
C ASP A 58 -5.42 -1.20 -10.10
N ASP A 59 -6.07 -0.52 -9.16
CA ASP A 59 -6.74 0.77 -9.40
C ASP A 59 -5.76 1.83 -9.92
N ILE A 60 -4.58 1.93 -9.31
CA ILE A 60 -3.58 2.94 -9.67
C ILE A 60 -2.92 2.62 -11.00
N VAL A 61 -2.49 1.38 -11.22
CA VAL A 61 -1.61 0.99 -12.33
C VAL A 61 -2.40 0.54 -13.55
N ASN A 62 -3.39 -0.34 -13.37
CA ASN A 62 -4.12 -0.94 -14.48
C ASN A 62 -5.35 -0.12 -14.86
N LYS A 63 -6.07 0.42 -13.88
CA LYS A 63 -7.22 1.32 -14.12
C LYS A 63 -6.80 2.77 -14.28
N GLU A 64 -5.50 3.06 -14.16
CA GLU A 64 -4.91 4.39 -14.34
C GLU A 64 -5.63 5.48 -13.54
N LEU A 65 -5.99 5.20 -12.28
CA LEU A 65 -6.79 6.11 -11.43
C LEU A 65 -6.24 7.55 -11.38
N PHE A 66 -4.91 7.69 -11.39
CA PHE A 66 -4.21 8.98 -11.40
C PHE A 66 -3.57 9.32 -12.75
N GLY A 67 -3.89 8.55 -13.79
CA GLY A 67 -3.26 8.60 -15.12
C GLY A 67 -2.23 7.50 -15.34
N PRO A 68 -1.66 7.42 -16.56
CA PRO A 68 -0.76 6.34 -16.95
C PRO A 68 0.52 6.29 -16.08
N VAL A 69 0.78 5.12 -15.50
CA VAL A 69 1.94 4.88 -14.63
C VAL A 69 3.14 4.41 -15.44
N VAL A 70 4.28 5.08 -15.29
CA VAL A 70 5.56 4.68 -15.91
C VAL A 70 6.28 3.65 -15.04
N ALA A 71 6.30 3.89 -13.73
CA ALA A 71 6.93 2.99 -12.76
C ALA A 71 6.29 3.21 -11.39
N PHE A 72 6.30 2.15 -10.58
CA PHE A 72 5.97 2.25 -9.17
C PHE A 72 6.86 1.32 -8.35
N VAL A 73 7.08 1.66 -7.09
CA VAL A 73 7.73 0.80 -6.10
C VAL A 73 6.98 0.94 -4.79
N TYR A 74 6.89 -0.15 -4.03
CA TYR A 74 6.32 -0.10 -2.70
C TYR A 74 7.18 -0.89 -1.70
N SER A 75 7.10 -0.48 -0.44
CA SER A 75 7.64 -1.23 0.68
C SER A 75 6.57 -1.41 1.75
N ILE A 76 6.48 -2.62 2.30
CA ILE A 76 5.61 -2.93 3.41
C ILE A 76 6.43 -2.94 4.70
N GLU A 77 5.97 -2.22 5.70
CA GLU A 77 6.57 -2.14 7.02
C GLU A 77 5.64 -2.79 8.05
N PHE A 78 6.16 -3.82 8.72
CA PHE A 78 5.48 -4.47 9.83
C PHE A 78 5.98 -3.87 11.14
N GLN A 79 5.09 -3.21 11.87
CA GLN A 79 5.42 -2.69 13.20
C GLN A 79 5.15 -3.76 14.26
N LYS A 80 6.05 -3.90 15.25
CA LYS A 80 5.90 -4.89 16.35
C LYS A 80 4.56 -4.82 17.09
N ARG A 81 3.93 -3.64 17.14
CA ARG A 81 2.65 -3.39 17.80
C ARG A 81 1.67 -2.58 16.94
N GLY A 82 1.96 -2.43 15.66
CA GLY A 82 1.18 -1.62 14.75
C GLY A 82 0.63 -2.46 13.61
N MET A 83 -0.32 -1.88 12.89
CA MET A 83 -0.83 -2.47 11.66
C MET A 83 0.27 -2.48 10.59
N PRO A 84 0.18 -3.35 9.58
CA PRO A 84 1.02 -3.22 8.40
C PRO A 84 0.78 -1.86 7.73
N HIS A 85 1.87 -1.25 7.26
CA HIS A 85 1.84 -0.05 6.44
C HIS A 85 2.51 -0.32 5.12
N ALA A 86 2.02 0.28 4.04
CA ALA A 86 2.69 0.28 2.75
C ALA A 86 2.98 1.73 2.36
N HIS A 87 4.24 1.98 2.00
CA HIS A 87 4.65 3.21 1.34
C HIS A 87 4.80 2.92 -0.14
N ILE A 88 4.08 3.65 -0.98
CA ILE A 88 3.98 3.44 -2.42
C ILE A 88 4.44 4.72 -3.10
N LEU A 89 5.39 4.59 -4.01
CA LEU A 89 5.93 5.66 -4.81
C LEU A 89 5.56 5.39 -6.26
N ILE A 90 5.00 6.40 -6.92
CA ILE A 90 4.48 6.28 -8.29
C ILE A 90 5.07 7.39 -9.14
N THR A 91 5.52 7.03 -10.33
CA THR A 91 5.96 7.94 -11.38
C THR A 91 4.94 7.90 -12.50
N LEU A 92 4.26 9.02 -12.74
CA LEU A 92 3.26 9.16 -13.79
C LEU A 92 3.91 9.62 -15.11
N LYS A 93 3.23 9.36 -16.22
CA LYS A 93 3.64 9.83 -17.55
C LYS A 93 3.68 11.38 -17.57
N PRO A 94 4.64 11.99 -18.29
CA PRO A 94 4.66 13.45 -18.48
C PRO A 94 3.31 13.99 -18.95
N GLY A 95 2.87 15.11 -18.36
CA GLY A 95 1.55 15.72 -18.61
C GLY A 95 0.43 15.25 -17.68
N TYR A 96 0.65 14.23 -16.85
CA TYR A 96 -0.26 13.79 -15.78
C TYR A 96 0.29 14.10 -14.38
N GLN A 97 1.38 14.87 -14.33
CA GLN A 97 1.95 15.32 -13.06
C GLN A 97 1.04 16.38 -12.45
N LEU A 98 0.84 16.31 -11.14
CA LEU A 98 0.14 17.36 -10.42
C LEU A 98 0.99 18.63 -10.46
N ASP A 99 0.42 19.71 -10.97
CA ASP A 99 1.02 21.04 -10.86
C ASP A 99 1.11 21.39 -9.37
N ASN A 100 2.31 21.73 -8.88
CA ASN A 100 2.50 22.22 -7.51
C ASN A 100 2.27 23.72 -7.45
#